data_AF-A0A2T4DAR7-F1
#
_entry.id   AF-A0A2T4DAR7-F1
#
_cell.length_a   1.000
_cell.length_b   1.000
_cell.length_c   1.000
_cell.angle_alpha   90.00
_cell.angle_beta   90.00
_cell.angle_gamma   90.00
#
_symmetry.space_group_name_H-M   'P 1'
#
loop_
_entity.id
_entity.type
_entity.pdbx_description
1 polymer ?
#
loop_
_entity_poly.entity_id
_entity_poly.type
_entity_poly.pdbx_seq_one_letter_code
_entity_poly.pdbx_strand_id
1 'polypeptide(L)' 'MSQFFQIHPETPQKRLINQAVDILRRGGVIVYPTDSAYAIGC' A
#
# COMPACT_ATOMS: atom_id res chain seq x y z
N MET A 1 -15.02 -4.21 1.43
CA MET A 1 -14.71 -2.89 2.02
C MET A 1 -13.20 -2.71 1.97
N SER A 2 -12.68 -1.60 1.47
CA SER A 2 -11.24 -1.36 1.37
C SER A 2 -10.70 -0.64 2.61
N GLN A 3 -9.44 -0.91 2.95
CA GLN A 3 -8.71 -0.15 3.95
C GLN A 3 -7.91 0.96 3.26
N PHE A 4 -8.01 2.19 3.76
CA PHE A 4 -7.29 3.34 3.23
C PHE A 4 -6.12 3.72 4.13
N PHE A 5 -4.94 3.89 3.52
CA PHE A 5 -3.73 4.33 4.21
C PHE A 5 -3.27 5.66 3.63
N GLN A 6 -3.13 6.67 4.50
CA GLN A 6 -2.43 7.90 4.15
C GLN A 6 -0.97 7.74 4.53
N ILE A 7 -0.10 7.63 3.52
CA ILE A 7 1.34 7.44 3.69
C ILE A 7 2.06 8.69 3.19
N HIS A 8 3.07 9.16 3.93
CA HIS A 8 3.89 10.28 3.44
C HIS A 8 4.74 9.81 2.25
N PRO A 9 4.74 10.53 1.11
CA PRO A 9 5.41 10.06 -0.10
C PRO A 9 6.94 10.00 0.03
N GLU A 10 7.55 10.97 0.71
CA GLU A 10 9.01 11.04 0.88
C GLU A 10 9.54 10.29 2.12
N THR A 11 8.73 10.17 3.19
CA THR A 11 9.11 9.53 4.46
C THR A 11 8.04 8.51 4.90
N PRO A 12 7.88 7.39 4.17
CA PRO A 12 6.80 6.45 4.42
C PRO A 12 6.83 5.88 5.84
N GLN A 13 5.69 5.92 6.53
CA GLN A 13 5.58 5.37 7.87
C GLN A 13 5.65 3.83 7.80
N LYS A 14 6.76 3.24 8.26
CA LYS A 14 7.01 1.78 8.21
C LYS A 14 5.85 0.93 8.74
N ARG A 15 5.17 1.37 9.79
CA ARG A 15 4.01 0.67 10.36
C ARG A 15 2.88 0.49 9.34
N LEU A 16 2.59 1.51 8.53
CA LEU A 16 1.53 1.47 7.52
C LEU A 16 1.94 0.60 6.32
N ILE A 17 3.21 0.71 5.89
CA ILE A 17 3.76 -0.16 4.84
C ILE A 17 3.65 -1.63 5.24
N ASN A 18 4.04 -1.98 6.47
CA ASN A 18 3.96 -3.35 6.95
C ASN A 18 2.51 -3.88 6.94
N GLN A 19 1.53 -3.05 7.32
CA GLN A 19 0.11 -3.45 7.26
C GLN A 19 -0.34 -3.73 5.82
N ALA A 20 0.09 -2.93 4.84
CA ALA A 20 -0.20 -3.18 3.43
C ALA A 20 0.48 -4.47 2.91
N VAL A 21 1.73 -4.72 3.31
CA VAL A 21 2.45 -5.96 2.99
C VAL A 21 1.78 -7.19 3.58
N ASP A 22 1.26 -7.11 4.80
CA ASP A 22 0.53 -8.21 5.43
C ASP A 22 -0.80 -8.50 4.71
N ILE A 23 -1.42 -7.51 4.06
CA ILE A 23 -2.59 -7.73 3.19
C ILE A 23 -2.17 -8.49 1.93
N LEU A 24 -1.10 -8.05 1.26
CA LEU A 24 -0.54 -8.75 0.09
C LEU A 24 -0.20 -10.21 0.40
N ARG A 25 0.51 -10.47 1.50
CA ARG A 25 0.90 -11.82 1.92
C ARG A 25 -0.29 -12.75 2.20
N ARG A 26 -1.46 -12.19 2.51
CA ARG A 26 -2.71 -12.94 2.71
C ARG A 26 -3.51 -13.12 1.41
N GLY A 27 -2.92 -12.79 0.26
CA GLY A 27 -3.56 -12.86 -1.06
C GLY A 27 -4.50 -11.68 -1.34
N GLY A 28 -4.32 -10.56 -0.63
CA GLY A 28 -5.10 -9.34 -0.85
C GLY A 28 -4.58 -8.51 -2.03
N VAL A 29 -5.45 -7.68 -2.59
CA VAL A 29 -5.11 -6.76 -3.69
C VAL A 29 -4.97 -5.34 -3.12
N ILE A 30 -3.95 -4.60 -3.55
CA ILE A 30 -3.72 -3.22 -3.16
C ILE A 30 -3.62 -2.29 -4.38
N VAL A 31 -3.85 -1.00 -4.13
CA VAL A 31 -3.56 0.10 -5.06
C VAL A 31 -2.48 0.96 -4.41
N TYR A 32 -1.37 1.21 -5.11
CA TYR A 32 -0.23 1.98 -4.56
C TYR A 32 0.30 3.00 -5.58
N PRO A 33 0.84 4.14 -5.11
CA PRO A 33 1.40 5.15 -6.00
C PRO A 33 2.76 4.69 -6.56
N THR A 34 3.02 5.06 -7.81
CA THR A 34 4.35 4.96 -8.45
C THR A 34 4.81 6.36 -8.87
N ASP A 35 5.96 6.46 -9.53
CA ASP A 35 6.45 7.69 -10.13
C ASP A 35 5.60 8.18 -11.32
N SER A 36 4.82 7.30 -11.95
CA SER A 36 4.02 7.60 -13.14
C SER A 36 2.52 7.70 -12.86
N ALA A 37 1.95 6.71 -12.15
CA ALA A 37 0.53 6.61 -11.86
C ALA A 37 0.27 5.68 -10.66
N TYR A 38 -0.99 5.46 -10.31
CA TYR A 38 -1.34 4.37 -9.40
C TYR A 38 -1.28 3.02 -10.11
N ALA A 39 -0.75 2.01 -9.42
CA ALA A 39 -0.69 0.64 -9.88
C ALA A 39 -1.50 -0.29 -8.96
N ILE A 40 -1.91 -1.43 -9.51
CA ILE A 40 -2.59 -2.51 -8.77
C ILE A 40 -1.57 -3.64 -8.56
N GLY A 41 -1.51 -4.19 -7.35
CA GLY A 41 -0.66 -5.34 -7.02
C GLY A 41 -1.38 -6.38 -6.16
N CYS A 42 -0.92 -7.63 -6.22
CA CYS A 42 -1.42 -8.78 -5.45
C CYS A 42 -0.29 -9.66 -4.93
#